data_AF-H1V378-F1
#
_entry.id   AF-H1V378-F1
#
_cell.length_a   1.000
_cell.length_b   1.000
_cell.length_c   1.000
_cell.angle_alpha   90.00
_cell.angle_beta   90.00
_cell.angle_gamma   90.00
#
_symmetry.space_group_name_H-M   'P 1'
#
loop_
_entity.id
_entity.type
_entity.pdbx_description
1 polymer ?
#
loop_
_entity_poly.entity_id
_entity_poly.type
_entity_poly.pdbx_seq_one_letter_code
_entity_poly.pdbx_strand_id
1 'polypeptide(L)'
;MAISQDQRLRIDLSKYEKLNREQAGHLRHFHNLVDQIDGEWYGMGSQQDAHQEFLDAYRYQLAQMSYGAAVAHYHRLPAARSIFKPLLRRIIHKMLRPEVWGYWYLTSQSGKLVDPDITELRKPWADPVATENIMYSGHLLLMTSLYAMLFDDDEFEKPGSITFTWAPIFWGFGPETYRYDNRSLQTVIVEQMEHNNWVGVCCEPNSVFVIIAMRYNDVRDGVDTVSHILEKYKKAIADHGLLRLDGLYAEWLYLKQGRVEPPKGVTSVAWANAFMNSWNTDFV
;
A
#
# COMPACT_ATOMS: atom_id res chain seq x y z
N MET A 1 -4.94 -38.48 23.57
CA MET A 1 -3.52 -38.18 23.27
C MET A 1 -3.16 -36.90 24.01
N ALA A 2 -2.40 -37.02 25.10
CA ALA A 2 -1.90 -35.86 25.83
C ALA A 2 -0.76 -35.25 25.02
N ILE A 3 -0.88 -33.98 24.64
CA ILE A 3 0.20 -33.22 24.01
C ILE A 3 1.32 -33.11 25.05
N SER A 4 2.47 -33.72 24.77
CA SER A 4 3.68 -33.59 25.56
C SER A 4 3.99 -32.11 25.80
N GLN A 5 4.31 -31.73 27.05
CA GLN A 5 4.72 -30.36 27.42
C GLN A 5 5.91 -29.83 26.61
N ASP A 6 6.60 -30.67 25.84
CA ASP A 6 7.81 -30.35 25.07
C ASP A 6 7.53 -29.82 23.65
N GLN A 7 6.26 -29.69 23.24
CA GLN A 7 5.86 -29.05 21.98
C GLN A 7 5.50 -27.56 22.10
N ARG A 8 5.95 -26.87 23.16
CA ARG A 8 5.91 -25.40 23.14
C ARG A 8 6.95 -24.92 22.14
N LEU A 9 6.52 -24.19 21.10
CA LEU A 9 7.41 -23.40 20.24
C LEU A 9 8.41 -22.65 21.14
N ARG A 10 9.67 -23.09 21.17
CA ARG A 10 10.73 -22.49 21.99
C ARG A 10 11.20 -21.22 21.29
N ILE A 11 10.34 -20.19 21.30
CA ILE A 11 10.73 -18.85 20.87
C ILE A 11 11.59 -18.26 21.99
N ASP A 12 12.89 -18.10 21.71
CA ASP A 12 13.80 -17.40 22.62
C ASP A 12 13.56 -15.89 22.56
N LEU A 13 12.72 -15.40 23.47
CA LEU A 13 12.36 -13.98 23.56
C LEU A 13 13.52 -13.09 24.01
N SER A 14 14.62 -13.65 24.53
CA SER A 14 15.78 -12.84 24.96
C SER A 14 16.53 -12.21 23.78
N LYS A 15 16.38 -12.77 22.57
CA LYS A 15 16.97 -12.25 21.33
C LYS A 15 16.25 -11.01 20.77
N TYR A 16 15.09 -10.67 21.32
CA TYR A 16 14.27 -9.57 20.85
C TYR A 16 14.41 -8.40 21.83
N GLU A 17 15.07 -7.34 21.40
CA GLU A 17 15.15 -6.12 22.20
C GLU A 17 13.74 -5.52 22.33
N LYS A 18 13.36 -5.21 23.57
CA LYS A 18 12.01 -4.72 23.91
C LYS A 18 11.79 -3.30 23.39
N LEU A 19 10.53 -2.94 23.18
CA LEU A 19 10.15 -1.57 22.87
C LEU A 19 10.47 -0.65 24.06
N ASN A 20 11.00 0.54 23.76
CA ASN A 20 11.06 1.62 24.74
C ASN A 20 9.65 2.22 24.98
N ARG A 21 9.56 3.15 25.94
CA ARG A 21 8.29 3.74 26.36
C ARG A 21 7.61 4.51 25.22
N GLU A 22 8.38 5.24 24.43
CA GLU A 22 7.93 6.07 23.32
C GLU A 22 7.38 5.20 22.19
N GLN A 23 8.10 4.15 21.79
CA GLN A 23 7.68 3.17 20.78
C GLN A 23 6.39 2.45 21.20
N ALA A 24 6.30 2.01 22.47
CA ALA A 24 5.07 1.45 23.01
C ALA A 24 3.91 2.48 23.02
N GLY A 25 4.24 3.75 23.28
CA GLY A 25 3.29 4.87 23.19
C GLY A 25 2.74 5.07 21.77
N HIS A 26 3.58 4.99 20.75
CA HIS A 26 3.16 5.07 19.34
C HIS A 26 2.22 3.92 18.95
N LEU A 27 2.52 2.68 19.35
CA LEU A 27 1.63 1.55 19.08
C LEU A 27 0.28 1.71 19.78
N ARG A 28 0.27 2.17 21.04
CA ARG A 28 -0.98 2.48 21.74
C ARG A 28 -1.75 3.59 21.02
N HIS A 29 -1.05 4.58 20.48
CA HIS A 29 -1.69 5.63 19.70
C HIS A 29 -2.35 5.07 18.43
N PHE A 30 -1.72 4.12 17.73
CA PHE A 30 -2.33 3.46 16.57
C PHE A 30 -3.65 2.77 16.93
N HIS A 31 -3.67 2.03 18.05
CA HIS A 31 -4.91 1.45 18.59
C HIS A 31 -5.98 2.52 18.82
N ASN A 32 -5.64 3.60 19.54
CA ASN A 32 -6.59 4.67 19.84
C ASN A 32 -7.16 5.33 18.58
N LEU A 33 -6.38 5.45 17.50
CA LEU A 33 -6.85 6.02 16.24
C LEU A 33 -7.83 5.09 15.54
N VAL A 34 -7.49 3.81 15.37
CA VAL A 34 -8.32 2.90 14.57
C VAL A 34 -9.49 2.29 15.33
N ASP A 35 -9.47 2.30 16.66
CA ASP A 35 -10.57 1.82 17.52
C ASP A 35 -11.77 2.79 17.58
N GLN A 36 -11.64 3.99 17.01
CA GLN A 36 -12.76 4.91 16.84
C GLN A 36 -13.82 4.32 15.91
N ILE A 37 -15.09 4.67 16.15
CA ILE A 37 -16.23 4.22 15.36
C ILE A 37 -16.00 4.55 13.87
N ASP A 38 -16.55 3.74 12.97
CA ASP A 38 -16.53 4.01 11.54
C ASP A 38 -17.09 5.41 11.22
N GLY A 39 -16.41 6.15 10.34
CA GLY A 39 -16.71 7.55 10.05
C GLY A 39 -16.03 8.56 11.00
N GLU A 40 -15.55 8.13 12.16
CA GLU A 40 -14.73 8.97 13.05
C GLU A 40 -13.24 8.86 12.74
N TRP A 41 -12.61 10.03 12.66
CA TRP A 41 -11.22 10.22 12.23
C TRP A 41 -10.48 11.23 13.13
N TYR A 42 -10.92 11.42 14.37
CA TYR A 42 -10.29 12.39 15.28
C TYR A 42 -8.81 12.04 15.51
N GLY A 43 -7.93 13.01 15.34
CA GLY A 43 -6.48 12.80 15.41
C GLY A 43 -5.86 12.22 14.14
N MET A 44 -6.66 11.98 13.10
CA MET A 44 -6.24 11.72 11.73
C MET A 44 -6.73 12.84 10.81
N GLY A 45 -6.29 12.83 9.56
CA GLY A 45 -6.77 13.73 8.52
C GLY A 45 -5.67 14.52 7.87
N SER A 46 -6.02 15.13 6.74
CA SER A 46 -5.13 15.99 5.98
C SER A 46 -5.17 17.40 6.56
N GLN A 47 -4.00 18.01 6.71
CA GLN A 47 -3.84 19.41 7.09
C GLN A 47 -3.85 20.32 5.88
N GLN A 48 -3.49 19.79 4.71
CA GLN A 48 -3.24 20.57 3.50
C GLN A 48 -4.37 20.48 2.49
N ASP A 49 -5.10 19.37 2.48
CA ASP A 49 -6.10 19.07 1.47
C ASP A 49 -7.30 18.29 2.02
N ALA A 50 -8.44 18.97 2.09
CA ALA A 50 -9.69 18.34 2.49
C ALA A 50 -10.15 17.22 1.53
N HIS A 51 -9.61 17.16 0.31
CA HIS A 51 -10.02 16.23 -0.74
C HIS A 51 -9.27 14.89 -0.70
N GLN A 52 -8.34 14.70 0.24
CA GLN A 52 -7.57 13.46 0.40
C GLN A 52 -6.68 13.13 -0.81
N GLU A 53 -6.28 14.10 -1.62
CA GLU A 53 -5.41 13.89 -2.79
C GLU A 53 -3.93 13.91 -2.41
N PHE A 54 -3.57 14.54 -1.28
CA PHE A 54 -2.18 14.75 -0.89
C PHE A 54 -1.59 13.69 0.07
N LEU A 55 -0.28 13.81 0.36
CA LEU A 55 0.55 12.83 1.09
C LEU A 55 0.16 12.63 2.57
N ASP A 56 -0.66 13.51 3.13
CA ASP A 56 -1.19 13.42 4.48
C ASP A 56 -2.61 12.81 4.55
N ALA A 57 -3.13 12.29 3.44
CA ALA A 57 -4.41 11.59 3.39
C ALA A 57 -4.46 10.34 4.28
N TYR A 58 -5.67 9.90 4.61
CA TYR A 58 -5.92 8.75 5.49
C TYR A 58 -5.22 7.48 5.01
N ARG A 59 -5.18 7.23 3.69
CA ARG A 59 -4.53 6.04 3.11
C ARG A 59 -3.06 5.92 3.52
N TYR A 60 -2.33 7.03 3.57
CA TYR A 60 -0.93 7.05 3.95
C TYR A 60 -0.77 6.86 5.45
N GLN A 61 -1.59 7.53 6.26
CA GLN A 61 -1.57 7.37 7.71
C GLN A 61 -1.86 5.90 8.10
N LEU A 62 -2.86 5.27 7.49
CA LEU A 62 -3.21 3.87 7.71
C LEU A 62 -2.09 2.92 7.25
N ALA A 63 -1.56 3.12 6.05
CA ALA A 63 -0.46 2.30 5.53
C ALA A 63 0.78 2.34 6.44
N GLN A 64 1.19 3.54 6.87
CA GLN A 64 2.35 3.70 7.74
C GLN A 64 2.12 3.11 9.14
N MET A 65 0.89 3.21 9.69
CA MET A 65 0.53 2.51 10.92
C MET A 65 0.64 0.99 10.76
N SER A 66 0.17 0.44 9.65
CA SER A 66 0.31 -0.99 9.34
C SER A 66 1.77 -1.42 9.25
N TYR A 67 2.63 -0.65 8.60
CA TYR A 67 4.04 -1.00 8.46
C TYR A 67 4.78 -0.92 9.80
N GLY A 68 4.55 0.15 10.57
CA GLY A 68 5.09 0.29 11.92
C GLY A 68 4.65 -0.83 12.86
N ALA A 69 3.36 -1.20 12.82
CA ALA A 69 2.83 -2.32 13.60
C ALA A 69 3.42 -3.67 13.15
N ALA A 70 3.58 -3.89 11.84
CA ALA A 70 4.17 -5.09 11.27
C ALA A 70 5.61 -5.31 11.73
N VAL A 71 6.47 -4.30 11.58
CA VAL A 71 7.88 -4.42 11.98
C VAL A 71 8.04 -4.53 13.49
N ALA A 72 7.19 -3.87 14.28
CA ALA A 72 7.16 -4.02 15.73
C ALA A 72 6.75 -5.44 16.15
N HIS A 73 5.74 -6.02 15.50
CA HIS A 73 5.35 -7.40 15.77
C HIS A 73 6.48 -8.37 15.44
N TYR A 74 7.06 -8.27 14.24
CA TYR A 74 8.06 -9.23 13.76
C TYR A 74 9.40 -9.13 14.52
N HIS A 75 9.94 -7.91 14.69
CA HIS A 75 11.28 -7.73 15.24
C HIS A 75 11.35 -7.53 16.76
N ARG A 76 10.22 -7.26 17.42
CA ARG A 76 10.22 -6.84 18.83
C ARG A 76 9.27 -7.66 19.69
N LEU A 77 8.10 -8.00 19.16
CA LEU A 77 7.02 -8.65 19.92
C LEU A 77 6.40 -9.84 19.17
N PRO A 78 7.18 -10.85 18.77
CA PRO A 78 6.70 -11.96 17.93
C PRO A 78 5.65 -12.83 18.63
N ALA A 79 5.66 -12.88 19.97
CA ALA A 79 4.67 -13.61 20.75
C ALA A 79 3.35 -12.83 20.97
N ALA A 80 3.28 -11.54 20.62
CA ALA A 80 2.14 -10.66 20.92
C ALA A 80 1.03 -10.69 19.85
N ARG A 81 0.81 -11.85 19.22
CA ARG A 81 -0.17 -12.03 18.12
C ARG A 81 -1.56 -11.46 18.45
N SER A 82 -2.05 -11.69 19.67
CA SER A 82 -3.39 -11.26 20.11
C SER A 82 -3.59 -9.75 20.13
N ILE A 83 -2.51 -8.97 20.18
CA ILE A 83 -2.54 -7.51 20.17
C ILE A 83 -2.45 -6.99 18.73
N PHE A 84 -1.50 -7.53 17.95
CA PHE A 84 -1.20 -7.02 16.61
C PHE A 84 -2.18 -7.50 15.54
N LYS A 85 -2.69 -8.73 15.63
CA LYS A 85 -3.61 -9.24 14.61
C LYS A 85 -4.92 -8.43 14.55
N PRO A 86 -5.61 -8.14 15.67
CA PRO A 86 -6.78 -7.27 15.63
C PRO A 86 -6.45 -5.84 15.19
N LEU A 87 -5.27 -5.31 15.56
CA LEU A 87 -4.82 -3.99 15.13
C LEU A 87 -4.71 -3.89 13.61
N LEU A 88 -3.92 -4.77 12.97
CA LEU A 88 -3.74 -4.74 11.51
C LEU A 88 -5.07 -5.00 10.79
N ARG A 89 -5.88 -5.94 11.28
CA ARG A 89 -7.22 -6.19 10.73
C ARG A 89 -8.09 -4.94 10.75
N ARG A 90 -8.05 -4.16 11.85
CA ARG A 90 -8.84 -2.93 12.00
C ARG A 90 -8.29 -1.77 11.16
N ILE A 91 -6.98 -1.66 11.01
CA ILE A 91 -6.36 -0.70 10.08
C ILE A 91 -6.81 -1.02 8.64
N ILE A 92 -6.79 -2.29 8.22
CA ILE A 92 -7.27 -2.70 6.88
C ILE A 92 -8.77 -2.43 6.73
N HIS A 93 -9.59 -2.73 7.74
CA HIS A 93 -11.01 -2.37 7.74
C HIS A 93 -11.22 -0.87 7.50
N LYS A 94 -10.50 0.00 8.23
CA LYS A 94 -10.53 1.46 8.02
C LYS A 94 -10.04 1.85 6.62
N MET A 95 -9.04 1.16 6.05
CA MET A 95 -8.55 1.40 4.68
C MET A 95 -9.61 1.13 3.60
N LEU A 96 -10.53 0.18 3.84
CA LEU A 96 -11.62 -0.18 2.93
C LEU A 96 -12.84 0.74 3.04
N ARG A 97 -12.82 1.72 3.96
CA ARG A 97 -13.92 2.67 4.17
C ARG A 97 -14.04 3.66 3.01
N PRO A 98 -15.25 3.98 2.52
CA PRO A 98 -15.46 4.97 1.45
C PRO A 98 -14.84 6.34 1.73
N GLU A 99 -14.71 6.73 2.99
CA GLU A 99 -14.05 7.96 3.43
C GLU A 99 -12.55 8.00 3.09
N VAL A 100 -11.92 6.84 2.87
CA VAL A 100 -10.49 6.71 2.54
C VAL A 100 -10.25 6.64 1.04
N TRP A 101 -11.11 5.95 0.29
CA TRP A 101 -10.89 5.70 -1.15
C TRP A 101 -11.85 6.45 -2.08
N GLY A 102 -12.96 6.99 -1.55
CA GLY A 102 -14.02 7.63 -2.33
C GLY A 102 -13.59 8.92 -3.03
N TYR A 103 -12.49 9.55 -2.59
CA TYR A 103 -11.87 10.68 -3.30
C TYR A 103 -11.56 10.32 -4.77
N TRP A 104 -11.25 9.04 -5.02
CA TRP A 104 -10.83 8.56 -6.32
C TRP A 104 -11.84 8.87 -7.43
N TYR A 105 -13.14 8.82 -7.14
CA TYR A 105 -14.15 9.17 -8.14
C TYR A 105 -13.91 10.57 -8.73
N LEU A 106 -13.56 11.55 -7.88
CA LEU A 106 -13.28 12.91 -8.35
C LEU A 106 -11.91 13.00 -9.01
N THR A 107 -10.87 12.44 -8.38
CA THR A 107 -9.47 12.50 -8.86
C THR A 107 -9.27 11.77 -10.19
N SER A 108 -10.03 10.69 -10.44
CA SER A 108 -9.97 9.90 -11.68
C SER A 108 -10.27 10.71 -12.94
N GLN A 109 -10.96 11.85 -12.80
CA GLN A 109 -11.23 12.81 -13.88
C GLN A 109 -9.96 13.49 -14.42
N SER A 110 -8.83 13.40 -13.71
CA SER A 110 -7.56 14.06 -14.02
C SER A 110 -7.64 15.58 -13.98
N GLY A 111 -6.48 16.23 -14.18
CA GLY A 111 -6.35 17.68 -14.21
C GLY A 111 -5.01 18.10 -14.78
N LYS A 112 -4.86 19.40 -15.05
CA LYS A 112 -3.68 19.98 -15.71
C LYS A 112 -2.34 19.69 -15.01
N LEU A 113 -2.35 19.40 -13.72
CA LEU A 113 -1.15 19.05 -12.96
C LEU A 113 -0.56 17.70 -13.42
N VAL A 114 -1.43 16.71 -13.68
CA VAL A 114 -1.05 15.32 -13.97
C VAL A 114 -1.22 14.94 -15.45
N ASP A 115 -2.07 15.64 -16.20
CA ASP A 115 -2.16 15.60 -17.67
C ASP A 115 -2.17 17.04 -18.22
N PRO A 116 -0.99 17.63 -18.51
CA PRO A 116 -0.88 19.02 -18.96
C PRO A 116 -1.65 19.31 -20.25
N ASP A 117 -1.82 18.30 -21.11
CA ASP A 117 -2.49 18.41 -22.41
C ASP A 117 -3.99 18.17 -22.34
N ILE A 118 -4.55 17.91 -21.15
CA ILE A 118 -5.98 17.65 -20.99
C ILE A 118 -6.82 18.85 -21.46
N THR A 119 -7.77 18.61 -22.37
CA THR A 119 -8.69 19.65 -22.87
C THR A 119 -10.09 19.53 -22.28
N GLU A 120 -10.44 18.34 -21.78
CA GLU A 120 -11.71 18.02 -21.13
C GLU A 120 -11.45 16.99 -20.01
N LEU A 121 -12.23 17.07 -18.94
CA LEU A 121 -12.11 16.12 -17.83
C LEU A 121 -12.45 14.70 -18.30
N ARG A 122 -11.70 13.70 -17.81
CA ARG A 122 -11.99 12.29 -18.08
C ARG A 122 -13.31 11.91 -17.43
N LYS A 123 -13.99 10.91 -18.01
CA LYS A 123 -15.16 10.31 -17.36
C LYS A 123 -14.69 9.66 -16.04
N PRO A 124 -15.32 9.98 -14.90
CA PRO A 124 -14.94 9.39 -13.62
C PRO A 124 -15.34 7.91 -13.53
N TRP A 125 -14.63 7.16 -12.70
CA TRP A 125 -15.00 5.81 -12.28
C TRP A 125 -14.86 5.64 -10.77
N ALA A 126 -15.74 4.85 -10.16
CA ALA A 126 -15.78 4.69 -8.71
C ALA A 126 -14.92 3.55 -8.19
N ASP A 127 -14.58 2.55 -9.02
CA ASP A 127 -13.70 1.46 -8.59
C ASP A 127 -12.29 2.00 -8.29
N PRO A 128 -11.85 1.98 -7.02
CA PRO A 128 -10.61 2.63 -6.62
C PRO A 128 -9.36 1.86 -7.01
N VAL A 129 -9.47 0.64 -7.55
CA VAL A 129 -8.31 -0.20 -7.86
C VAL A 129 -8.28 -0.70 -9.31
N ALA A 130 -9.41 -0.66 -10.03
CA ALA A 130 -9.49 -1.14 -11.41
C ALA A 130 -8.49 -0.47 -12.37
N THR A 131 -8.19 0.81 -12.16
CA THR A 131 -7.29 1.58 -13.03
C THR A 131 -6.66 2.74 -12.25
N GLU A 132 -5.34 2.91 -12.39
CA GLU A 132 -4.47 3.88 -11.72
C GLU A 132 -4.50 3.72 -10.17
N ASN A 133 -4.39 4.83 -9.43
CA ASN A 133 -4.50 4.90 -7.98
C ASN A 133 -3.55 3.99 -7.19
N ILE A 134 -2.31 3.83 -7.68
CA ILE A 134 -1.36 2.85 -7.13
C ILE A 134 -1.01 3.08 -5.65
N MET A 135 -1.06 4.32 -5.19
CA MET A 135 -0.81 4.62 -3.78
C MET A 135 -1.90 4.10 -2.87
N TYR A 136 -3.14 4.02 -3.35
CA TYR A 136 -4.17 3.32 -2.60
C TYR A 136 -4.03 1.81 -2.75
N SER A 137 -4.07 1.32 -4.00
CA SER A 137 -4.17 -0.12 -4.30
C SER A 137 -2.92 -0.90 -3.88
N GLY A 138 -1.72 -0.35 -4.08
CA GLY A 138 -0.49 -1.02 -3.68
C GLY A 138 -0.24 -0.96 -2.17
N HIS A 139 -0.65 0.11 -1.46
CA HIS A 139 -0.59 0.12 0.00
C HIS A 139 -1.53 -0.93 0.57
N LEU A 140 -2.76 -1.02 0.04
CA LEU A 140 -3.72 -2.03 0.42
C LEU A 140 -3.21 -3.45 0.14
N LEU A 141 -2.56 -3.68 -1.02
CA LEU A 141 -1.92 -4.95 -1.35
C LEU A 141 -0.86 -5.30 -0.29
N LEU A 142 0.07 -4.40 0.01
CA LEU A 142 1.11 -4.65 1.01
C LEU A 142 0.53 -4.88 2.42
N MET A 143 -0.49 -4.13 2.82
CA MET A 143 -1.14 -4.30 4.12
C MET A 143 -1.77 -5.69 4.26
N THR A 144 -2.49 -6.15 3.23
CA THR A 144 -3.15 -7.46 3.24
C THR A 144 -2.15 -8.62 3.12
N SER A 145 -1.08 -8.47 2.32
CA SER A 145 0.02 -9.44 2.24
C SER A 145 0.80 -9.56 3.54
N LEU A 146 1.06 -8.43 4.22
CA LEU A 146 1.69 -8.41 5.55
C LEU A 146 0.82 -9.11 6.60
N TYR A 147 -0.49 -8.86 6.59
CA TYR A 147 -1.43 -9.53 7.49
C TYR A 147 -1.37 -11.06 7.31
N ALA A 148 -1.45 -11.51 6.06
CA ALA A 148 -1.40 -12.94 5.74
C ALA A 148 -0.06 -13.57 6.16
N MET A 149 1.06 -12.92 5.87
CA MET A 149 2.39 -13.41 6.24
C MET A 149 2.66 -13.44 7.74
N LEU A 150 2.33 -12.37 8.46
CA LEU A 150 2.60 -12.26 9.90
C LEU A 150 1.72 -13.21 10.70
N PHE A 151 0.49 -13.43 10.23
CA PHE A 151 -0.49 -14.16 11.01
C PHE A 151 -0.86 -15.52 10.46
N ASP A 152 -0.31 -15.93 9.32
CA ASP A 152 -0.72 -17.15 8.63
C ASP A 152 -2.25 -17.29 8.60
N ASP A 153 -2.89 -16.24 8.08
CA ASP A 153 -4.34 -16.11 8.03
C ASP A 153 -4.78 -15.64 6.64
N ASP A 154 -5.71 -16.38 6.06
CA ASP A 154 -6.18 -16.25 4.68
C ASP A 154 -7.39 -15.29 4.54
N GLU A 155 -7.75 -14.53 5.58
CA GLU A 155 -8.94 -13.65 5.59
C GLU A 155 -9.06 -12.78 4.33
N PHE A 156 -7.97 -12.12 3.92
CA PHE A 156 -7.93 -11.24 2.74
C PHE A 156 -7.52 -11.96 1.45
N GLU A 157 -7.28 -13.27 1.51
CA GLU A 157 -7.00 -14.13 0.35
C GLU A 157 -8.29 -14.81 -0.15
N LYS A 158 -9.36 -14.80 0.66
CA LYS A 158 -10.67 -15.35 0.30
C LYS A 158 -11.36 -14.52 -0.77
N PRO A 159 -12.08 -15.15 -1.73
CA PRO A 159 -12.81 -14.44 -2.77
C PRO A 159 -13.74 -13.35 -2.23
N GLY A 160 -13.59 -12.13 -2.73
CA GLY A 160 -14.42 -10.99 -2.34
C GLY A 160 -14.16 -10.43 -0.94
N SER A 161 -13.09 -10.85 -0.27
CA SER A 161 -12.69 -10.33 1.05
C SER A 161 -12.30 -8.85 1.05
N ILE A 162 -11.87 -8.34 -0.10
CA ILE A 162 -11.63 -6.91 -0.35
C ILE A 162 -12.83 -6.41 -1.16
N THR A 163 -13.78 -5.76 -0.49
CA THR A 163 -15.00 -5.25 -1.13
C THR A 163 -15.11 -3.74 -0.96
N PHE A 164 -15.35 -3.04 -2.08
CA PHE A 164 -15.65 -1.62 -2.11
C PHE A 164 -17.12 -1.43 -2.44
N THR A 165 -17.83 -0.63 -1.64
CA THR A 165 -19.23 -0.28 -1.90
C THR A 165 -19.33 1.21 -2.19
N TRP A 166 -19.71 1.54 -3.41
CA TRP A 166 -19.99 2.90 -3.85
C TRP A 166 -21.49 3.15 -3.83
N ALA A 167 -21.99 3.96 -2.90
CA ALA A 167 -23.42 4.18 -2.73
C ALA A 167 -23.77 5.67 -2.49
N PRO A 168 -23.50 6.55 -3.47
CA PRO A 168 -23.95 7.94 -3.38
C PRO A 168 -25.49 8.00 -3.30
N ILE A 169 -26.01 8.90 -2.46
CA ILE A 169 -27.45 9.00 -2.16
C ILE A 169 -28.18 9.88 -3.19
N PHE A 170 -27.55 10.97 -3.62
CA PHE A 170 -28.21 12.03 -4.42
C PHE A 170 -27.82 12.03 -5.91
N TRP A 171 -26.99 11.08 -6.35
CA TRP A 171 -26.55 10.98 -7.74
C TRP A 171 -26.07 9.55 -8.04
N GLY A 172 -25.89 9.21 -9.32
CA GLY A 172 -25.47 7.87 -9.77
C GLY A 172 -26.65 6.98 -10.18
N PHE A 173 -26.37 5.71 -10.47
CA PHE A 173 -27.37 4.72 -10.94
C PHE A 173 -27.76 3.69 -9.86
N GLY A 174 -27.51 4.03 -8.59
CA GLY A 174 -27.67 3.12 -7.45
C GLY A 174 -26.32 2.59 -6.93
N PRO A 175 -26.35 1.74 -5.89
CA PRO A 175 -25.13 1.20 -5.30
C PRO A 175 -24.34 0.30 -6.26
N GLU A 176 -23.04 0.52 -6.36
CA GLU A 176 -22.09 -0.33 -7.06
C GLU A 176 -21.21 -1.06 -6.04
N THR A 177 -20.83 -2.30 -6.35
CA THR A 177 -19.96 -3.11 -5.49
C THR A 177 -18.87 -3.76 -6.29
N TYR A 178 -17.62 -3.49 -5.92
CA TYR A 178 -16.43 -4.04 -6.55
C TYR A 178 -15.78 -5.04 -5.59
N ARG A 179 -15.50 -6.25 -6.07
CA ARG A 179 -15.05 -7.37 -5.23
C ARG A 179 -13.71 -7.88 -5.73
N TYR A 180 -12.79 -7.96 -4.80
CA TYR A 180 -11.43 -8.43 -4.98
C TYR A 180 -11.07 -9.34 -3.81
N ASP A 181 -9.94 -9.98 -3.96
CA ASP A 181 -9.14 -10.61 -2.92
C ASP A 181 -7.68 -10.16 -3.15
N ASN A 182 -6.77 -10.55 -2.27
CA ASN A 182 -5.38 -10.12 -2.39
C ASN A 182 -4.76 -10.51 -3.74
N ARG A 183 -5.12 -11.67 -4.32
CA ARG A 183 -4.50 -12.16 -5.56
C ARG A 183 -5.10 -11.49 -6.79
N SER A 184 -6.40 -11.31 -6.85
CA SER A 184 -7.03 -10.51 -7.92
C SER A 184 -6.59 -9.04 -7.86
N LEU A 185 -6.38 -8.47 -6.67
CA LEU A 185 -5.79 -7.13 -6.53
C LEU A 185 -4.36 -7.08 -7.10
N GLN A 186 -3.52 -8.07 -6.78
CA GLN A 186 -2.18 -8.19 -7.37
C GLN A 186 -2.25 -8.31 -8.89
N THR A 187 -3.13 -9.17 -9.42
CA THR A 187 -3.31 -9.35 -10.87
C THR A 187 -3.63 -8.03 -11.56
N VAL A 188 -4.60 -7.27 -11.04
CA VAL A 188 -4.97 -5.95 -11.59
C VAL A 188 -3.79 -4.98 -11.58
N ILE A 189 -2.94 -5.01 -10.55
CA ILE A 189 -1.73 -4.17 -10.50
C ILE A 189 -0.70 -4.64 -11.54
N VAL A 190 -0.46 -5.94 -11.69
CA VAL A 190 0.46 -6.48 -12.69
C VAL A 190 0.01 -6.14 -14.10
N GLU A 191 -1.26 -6.35 -14.43
CA GLU A 191 -1.84 -6.01 -15.74
C GLU A 191 -1.62 -4.54 -16.09
N GLN A 192 -1.79 -3.63 -15.11
CA GLN A 192 -1.51 -2.22 -15.30
C GLN A 192 -0.02 -1.91 -15.49
N MET A 193 0.86 -2.60 -14.76
CA MET A 193 2.31 -2.49 -15.01
C MET A 193 2.63 -2.94 -16.44
N GLU A 194 2.03 -4.03 -16.93
CA GLU A 194 2.24 -4.49 -18.31
C GLU A 194 1.75 -3.45 -19.33
N HIS A 195 0.53 -2.93 -19.14
CA HIS A 195 -0.06 -1.90 -20.01
C HIS A 195 0.77 -0.62 -20.08
N ASN A 196 1.44 -0.27 -18.97
CA ASN A 196 2.31 0.91 -18.90
C ASN A 196 3.76 0.60 -19.32
N ASN A 197 4.02 -0.47 -20.06
CA ASN A 197 5.39 -0.87 -20.46
C ASN A 197 6.35 -1.02 -19.28
N TRP A 198 5.84 -1.50 -18.14
CA TRP A 198 6.59 -1.87 -16.94
C TRP A 198 7.25 -0.72 -16.18
N VAL A 199 6.95 0.55 -16.46
CA VAL A 199 7.46 1.68 -15.63
C VAL A 199 6.74 1.83 -14.29
N GLY A 200 5.68 1.04 -14.04
CA GLY A 200 4.87 1.06 -12.84
C GLY A 200 3.39 1.29 -13.14
N VAL A 201 2.62 1.73 -12.14
CA VAL A 201 1.22 2.12 -12.28
C VAL A 201 1.08 3.61 -11.99
N CYS A 202 0.18 4.31 -12.69
CA CYS A 202 0.04 5.76 -12.59
C CYS A 202 -0.33 6.21 -11.16
N CYS A 203 0.58 6.99 -10.56
CA CYS A 203 0.40 8.09 -9.60
C CYS A 203 1.81 8.59 -9.22
N GLU A 204 2.71 7.70 -8.80
CA GLU A 204 4.10 8.03 -8.51
C GLU A 204 5.03 7.04 -9.23
N PRO A 205 6.08 7.52 -9.91
CA PRO A 205 7.17 6.64 -10.31
C PRO A 205 7.80 6.05 -9.06
N ASN A 206 8.33 4.83 -9.17
CA ASN A 206 8.91 4.08 -8.05
C ASN A 206 7.87 3.48 -7.09
N SER A 207 6.88 2.74 -7.61
CA SER A 207 5.90 1.90 -6.87
C SER A 207 6.57 0.72 -6.13
N VAL A 208 7.58 1.00 -5.33
CA VAL A 208 8.56 0.08 -4.73
C VAL A 208 7.97 -0.84 -3.65
N PHE A 209 6.87 -0.44 -3.03
CA PHE A 209 6.17 -1.20 -1.99
C PHE A 209 5.32 -2.34 -2.56
N VAL A 210 4.89 -2.22 -3.82
CA VAL A 210 4.12 -3.26 -4.53
C VAL A 210 4.96 -4.53 -4.70
N ILE A 211 6.25 -4.36 -5.05
CA ILE A 211 7.21 -5.46 -5.20
C ILE A 211 7.35 -6.24 -3.90
N ILE A 212 7.37 -5.55 -2.76
CA ILE A 212 7.43 -6.19 -1.43
C ILE A 212 6.20 -7.04 -1.19
N ALA A 213 5.02 -6.51 -1.52
CA ALA A 213 3.77 -7.24 -1.37
C ALA A 213 3.73 -8.50 -2.24
N MET A 214 4.13 -8.35 -3.51
CA MET A 214 4.26 -9.48 -4.44
C MET A 214 5.23 -10.53 -3.93
N ARG A 215 6.37 -10.12 -3.35
CA ARG A 215 7.31 -11.08 -2.76
C ARG A 215 6.70 -11.85 -1.59
N TYR A 216 5.92 -11.19 -0.73
CA TYR A 216 5.21 -11.88 0.35
C TYR A 216 4.20 -12.89 -0.20
N ASN A 217 3.46 -12.53 -1.23
CA ASN A 217 2.49 -13.41 -1.87
C ASN A 217 3.17 -14.61 -2.55
N ASP A 218 4.26 -14.38 -3.28
CA ASP A 218 5.09 -15.42 -3.90
C ASP A 218 5.55 -16.46 -2.87
N VAL A 219 6.02 -16.01 -1.70
CA VAL A 219 6.44 -16.90 -0.60
C VAL A 219 5.28 -17.73 -0.07
N ARG A 220 4.07 -17.15 0.06
CA ARG A 220 2.88 -17.89 0.52
C ARG A 220 2.40 -18.92 -0.50
N ASP A 221 2.49 -18.58 -1.78
CA ASP A 221 1.97 -19.39 -2.88
C ASP A 221 3.02 -20.41 -3.39
N GLY A 222 4.28 -20.28 -2.97
CA GLY A 222 5.37 -21.15 -3.42
C GLY A 222 5.77 -20.90 -4.87
N VAL A 223 5.66 -19.66 -5.34
CA VAL A 223 5.98 -19.22 -6.70
C VAL A 223 7.05 -18.12 -6.70
N ASP A 224 7.46 -17.64 -7.88
CA ASP A 224 8.48 -16.60 -8.04
C ASP A 224 8.12 -15.61 -9.15
N THR A 225 6.90 -15.09 -9.09
CA THR A 225 6.36 -14.15 -10.09
C THR A 225 7.14 -12.82 -10.08
N VAL A 226 7.55 -12.37 -8.90
CA VAL A 226 8.20 -11.09 -8.69
C VAL A 226 9.54 -10.97 -9.40
N SER A 227 10.28 -12.06 -9.61
CA SER A 227 11.57 -12.04 -10.31
C SER A 227 11.41 -11.58 -11.76
N HIS A 228 10.39 -12.10 -12.46
CA HIS A 228 10.07 -11.70 -13.83
C HIS A 228 9.59 -10.25 -13.91
N ILE A 229 8.75 -9.83 -12.95
CA ILE A 229 8.27 -8.45 -12.85
C ILE A 229 9.44 -7.50 -12.59
N LEU A 230 10.36 -7.86 -11.69
CA LEU A 230 11.54 -7.07 -11.33
C LEU A 230 12.48 -6.88 -12.50
N GLU A 231 12.72 -7.91 -13.31
CA GLU A 231 13.57 -7.80 -14.50
C GLU A 231 13.02 -6.73 -15.46
N LYS A 232 11.74 -6.82 -15.80
CA LYS A 232 11.08 -5.87 -16.70
C LYS A 232 10.99 -4.48 -16.10
N TYR A 233 10.66 -4.39 -14.81
CA TYR A 233 10.55 -3.13 -14.09
C TYR A 233 11.89 -2.39 -14.03
N LYS A 234 12.97 -3.07 -13.61
CA LYS A 234 14.33 -2.50 -13.55
C LYS A 234 14.79 -2.01 -14.92
N LYS A 235 14.49 -2.78 -15.97
CA LYS A 235 14.78 -2.36 -17.35
C LYS A 235 14.01 -1.10 -17.73
N ALA A 236 12.70 -1.07 -17.49
CA ALA A 236 11.85 0.06 -17.87
C ALA A 236 12.24 1.36 -17.14
N ILE A 237 12.45 1.31 -15.82
CA ILE A 237 12.85 2.50 -15.06
C ILE A 237 14.24 3.02 -15.46
N ALA A 238 15.15 2.14 -15.89
CA ALA A 238 16.46 2.53 -16.42
C ALA A 238 16.35 3.17 -17.81
N ASP A 239 15.60 2.54 -18.73
CA ASP A 239 15.40 3.03 -20.10
C ASP A 239 14.73 4.42 -20.11
N HIS A 240 13.86 4.70 -19.13
CA HIS A 240 13.19 5.99 -18.95
C HIS A 240 13.97 6.98 -18.06
N GLY A 241 15.15 6.63 -17.55
CA GLY A 241 15.97 7.51 -16.73
C GLY A 241 15.33 7.91 -15.40
N LEU A 242 14.47 7.05 -14.84
CA LEU A 242 13.77 7.33 -13.57
C LEU A 242 14.68 7.14 -12.35
N LEU A 243 15.67 6.26 -12.48
CA LEU A 243 16.79 6.12 -11.54
C LEU A 243 18.02 6.81 -12.11
N ARG A 244 18.71 7.59 -11.28
CA ARG A 244 19.89 8.37 -11.66
C ARG A 244 21.03 8.09 -10.68
N LEU A 245 22.26 8.12 -11.20
CA LEU A 245 23.48 7.84 -10.43
C LEU A 245 23.89 8.99 -9.50
N ASP A 246 23.30 10.18 -9.67
CA ASP A 246 23.51 11.33 -8.78
C ASP A 246 22.72 11.22 -7.47
N GLY A 247 22.01 10.11 -7.25
CA GLY A 247 21.24 9.84 -6.05
C GLY A 247 19.92 10.61 -5.96
N LEU A 248 19.50 11.32 -7.03
CA LEU A 248 18.23 12.02 -7.07
C LEU A 248 17.34 11.46 -8.19
N TYR A 249 16.24 10.82 -7.82
CA TYR A 249 15.34 10.16 -8.77
C TYR A 249 14.37 11.12 -9.44
N ALA A 250 13.83 10.71 -10.58
CA ALA A 250 12.74 11.44 -11.21
C ALA A 250 11.56 11.60 -10.24
N GLU A 251 10.99 12.80 -10.20
CA GLU A 251 9.83 13.08 -9.33
C GLU A 251 8.56 12.42 -9.88
N TRP A 252 8.36 12.50 -11.20
CA TRP A 252 7.19 11.98 -11.90
C TRP A 252 7.54 11.65 -13.36
N LEU A 253 6.90 10.62 -13.93
CA LEU A 253 6.89 10.36 -15.38
C LEU A 253 5.50 10.63 -15.96
N TYR A 254 5.39 11.64 -16.83
CA TYR A 254 4.19 11.92 -17.61
C TYR A 254 4.10 10.90 -18.73
N LEU A 255 3.46 9.75 -18.46
CA LEU A 255 3.44 8.61 -19.37
C LEU A 255 2.92 8.98 -20.78
N LYS A 256 1.82 9.75 -20.84
CA LYS A 256 1.22 10.20 -22.11
C LYS A 256 2.14 11.13 -22.90
N GLN A 257 2.88 12.00 -22.22
CA GLN A 257 3.79 12.97 -22.84
C GLN A 257 5.21 12.42 -23.05
N GLY A 258 5.56 11.29 -22.43
CA GLY A 258 6.93 10.78 -22.38
C GLY A 258 7.90 11.72 -21.65
N ARG A 259 7.40 12.61 -20.77
CA ARG A 259 8.20 13.63 -20.09
C ARG A 259 8.53 13.23 -18.67
N VAL A 260 9.81 13.27 -18.33
CA VAL A 260 10.29 13.03 -16.96
C VAL A 260 10.45 14.37 -16.24
N GLU A 261 9.88 14.48 -15.05
CA GLU A 261 10.12 15.61 -14.16
C GLU A 261 11.39 15.41 -13.33
N PRO A 262 12.23 16.45 -13.23
CA PRO A 262 13.41 16.38 -12.39
C PRO A 262 13.03 16.25 -10.91
N PRO A 263 13.94 15.71 -10.08
CA PRO A 263 13.78 15.64 -8.63
C PRO A 263 13.45 17.02 -8.04
N LYS A 264 12.44 17.08 -7.16
CA LYS A 264 12.08 18.33 -6.45
C LYS A 264 12.71 18.44 -5.06
N GLY A 265 13.26 17.34 -4.54
CA GLY A 265 13.91 17.31 -3.24
C GLY A 265 14.32 15.89 -2.83
N VAL A 266 14.78 15.76 -1.59
CA VAL A 266 15.29 14.49 -1.06
C VAL A 266 14.19 13.58 -0.51
N THR A 267 12.99 14.11 -0.26
CA THR A 267 11.91 13.37 0.43
C THR A 267 11.39 12.21 -0.40
N SER A 268 11.09 12.42 -1.68
CA SER A 268 10.63 11.39 -2.62
C SER A 268 11.66 10.27 -2.78
N VAL A 269 12.93 10.66 -2.90
CA VAL A 269 14.09 9.74 -2.97
C VAL A 269 14.24 8.93 -1.69
N ALA A 270 14.20 9.57 -0.53
CA ALA A 270 14.34 8.90 0.77
C ALA A 270 13.21 7.88 0.98
N TRP A 271 11.98 8.25 0.60
CA TRP A 271 10.84 7.34 0.64
C TRP A 271 11.05 6.15 -0.31
N ALA A 272 11.39 6.41 -1.58
CA ALA A 272 11.67 5.34 -2.55
C ALA A 272 12.77 4.39 -2.05
N ASN A 273 13.88 4.92 -1.53
CA ASN A 273 15.00 4.15 -1.00
C ASN A 273 14.61 3.27 0.19
N ALA A 274 13.78 3.77 1.11
CA ALA A 274 13.36 3.02 2.29
C ALA A 274 12.70 1.68 1.93
N PHE A 275 11.95 1.64 0.82
CA PHE A 275 11.31 0.42 0.34
C PHE A 275 12.16 -0.30 -0.73
N MET A 276 12.87 0.43 -1.59
CA MET A 276 13.72 -0.15 -2.63
C MET A 276 14.86 -0.99 -2.06
N ASN A 277 15.37 -0.63 -0.89
CA ASN A 277 16.40 -1.40 -0.18
C ASN A 277 16.01 -2.87 0.04
N SER A 278 14.72 -3.22 0.05
CA SER A 278 14.29 -4.62 0.25
C SER A 278 14.46 -5.50 -1.01
N TRP A 279 14.68 -4.93 -2.19
CA TRP A 279 14.77 -5.67 -3.46
C TRP A 279 15.86 -5.16 -4.42
N ASN A 280 16.51 -4.04 -4.10
CA ASN A 280 17.62 -3.47 -4.87
C ASN A 280 18.70 -2.88 -3.94
N THR A 281 19.10 -3.63 -2.91
CA THR A 281 20.06 -3.20 -1.88
C THR A 281 21.37 -2.67 -2.47
N ASP A 282 21.93 -3.31 -3.50
CA ASP A 282 23.22 -2.90 -4.07
C ASP A 282 23.18 -1.50 -4.73
N PHE A 283 21.99 -1.01 -5.06
CA PHE A 283 21.79 0.31 -5.65
C PHE A 283 21.55 1.42 -4.61
N VAL A 284 20.94 1.09 -3.46
CA VAL A 284 20.51 2.05 -2.41
C VAL A 284 21.61 2.29 -1.39
#